data_AF-A0A7C2TM38-F1
#
_entry.id   AF-A0A7C2TM38-F1
#
_cell.length_a   1.000
_cell.length_b   1.000
_cell.length_c   1.000
_cell.angle_alpha   90.00
_cell.angle_beta   90.00
_cell.angle_gamma   90.00
#
_symmetry.space_group_name_H-M   'P 1'
#
loop_
_entity.id
_entity.type
_entity.pdbx_description
1 polymer ?
#
loop_
_entity_poly.entity_id
_entity_poly.type
_entity_poly.pdbx_seq_one_letter_code
_entity_poly.pdbx_strand_id
1 'polypeptide(L)'
;MREKCPVCGNDTLETNIREEDVQYFGRMLIMSTFCTSCGYRHNDVILVDQKDPVKITFVASGEEDLKVRVIRSSYASIRIPEIGVSIDPVTSGESFVSNVEGLLFRVINIMSQLLRDSPENREEILERLKMIG
;
A
#
# COMPACT_ATOMS: atom_id res chain seq x y z
N MET A 1 -3.74 8.89 31.61
CA MET A 1 -2.49 9.51 32.09
C MET A 1 -2.13 10.58 31.06
N ARG A 2 -1.86 11.82 31.47
CA ARG A 2 -1.44 12.88 30.53
C ARG A 2 0.07 12.84 30.42
N GLU A 3 0.57 12.92 29.20
CA GLU A 3 2.00 12.86 28.91
C GLU A 3 2.53 14.22 28.49
N LYS A 4 3.86 14.34 28.52
CA LYS A 4 4.55 15.57 28.16
C LYS A 4 4.52 15.75 26.65
N CYS A 5 3.97 16.88 26.19
CA CYS A 5 3.92 17.21 24.77
C CYS A 5 5.35 17.40 24.22
N PRO A 6 5.74 16.74 23.11
CA PRO A 6 7.08 16.89 22.53
C PRO A 6 7.32 18.28 21.91
N VAL A 7 6.25 19.04 21.66
CA VAL A 7 6.33 20.37 21.03
C VAL A 7 6.39 21.50 22.06
N CYS A 8 5.52 21.48 23.08
CA CYS A 8 5.42 22.57 24.06
C CYS A 8 5.91 22.22 25.46
N GLY A 9 6.20 20.94 25.74
CA GLY A 9 6.71 20.49 27.03
C GLY A 9 5.69 20.45 28.17
N ASN A 10 4.41 20.78 27.93
CA ASN A 10 3.36 20.71 28.93
C ASN A 10 2.78 19.29 29.04
N ASP A 11 2.32 18.91 30.24
CA ASP A 11 1.65 17.63 30.53
C ASP A 11 0.17 17.64 30.09
N THR A 12 -0.04 17.93 28.82
CA THR A 12 -1.37 18.14 28.21
C THR A 12 -1.61 17.30 26.96
N LEU A 13 -0.74 16.31 26.75
CA LEU A 13 -0.87 15.31 25.69
C LEU A 13 -1.89 14.25 26.11
N GLU A 14 -2.91 14.05 25.28
CA GLU A 14 -3.92 13.02 25.44
C GLU A 14 -3.87 12.07 24.23
N THR A 15 -3.83 10.77 24.52
CA THR A 15 -3.78 9.71 23.50
C THR A 15 -5.00 8.84 23.64
N ASN A 16 -5.75 8.69 22.55
CA ASN A 16 -6.83 7.73 22.43
C ASN A 16 -6.36 6.57 21.57
N ILE A 17 -6.53 5.35 22.08
CA ILE A 17 -6.24 4.12 21.36
C ILE A 17 -7.57 3.39 21.17
N ARG A 18 -7.87 2.99 19.94
CA ARG A 18 -9.03 2.16 19.61
C ARG A 18 -8.56 0.94 18.85
N GLU A 19 -9.04 -0.22 19.26
CA GLU A 19 -8.86 -1.45 18.50
C GLU A 19 -10.01 -1.57 17.49
N GLU A 20 -9.66 -1.79 16.24
CA GLU A 20 -10.60 -1.99 15.14
C GLU A 20 -10.22 -3.27 14.39
N ASP A 21 -11.21 -4.06 14.00
CA ASP A 21 -11.02 -5.20 13.09
C ASP A 21 -11.34 -4.75 11.66
N VAL A 22 -10.30 -4.44 10.91
CA VAL A 22 -10.44 -3.88 9.56
C VAL A 22 -10.32 -4.98 8.53
N GLN A 23 -11.31 -5.02 7.63
CA GLN A 23 -11.36 -6.02 6.56
C GLN A 23 -10.01 -6.12 5.83
N TYR A 24 -9.51 -7.35 5.68
CA TYR A 24 -8.23 -7.72 5.08
C TYR A 24 -6.96 -7.40 5.89
N PHE A 25 -7.00 -6.39 6.76
CA PHE A 25 -5.87 -6.00 7.62
C PHE A 25 -5.88 -6.67 8.98
N GLY A 26 -7.04 -7.20 9.40
CA GLY A 26 -7.22 -7.82 10.71
C GLY A 26 -7.30 -6.78 11.82
N ARG A 27 -6.97 -7.19 13.05
CA ARG A 27 -7.03 -6.30 14.20
C ARG A 27 -5.87 -5.31 14.17
N MET A 28 -6.22 -4.04 14.36
CA MET A 28 -5.29 -2.92 14.35
C MET A 28 -5.67 -1.91 15.44
N LEU A 29 -4.65 -1.28 16.01
CA LEU A 29 -4.79 -0.17 16.94
C LEU A 29 -4.67 1.14 16.17
N ILE A 30 -5.73 1.94 16.21
CA ILE A 30 -5.72 3.32 15.76
C ILE A 30 -5.39 4.19 16.97
N MET A 31 -4.22 4.83 16.92
CA MET A 31 -3.74 5.73 17.95
C MET A 31 -3.89 7.17 17.49
N SER A 32 -4.62 7.98 18.26
CA SER A 32 -4.80 9.41 18.02
C SER A 32 -4.35 10.21 19.23
N THR A 33 -3.27 10.95 19.05
CA THR A 33 -2.64 11.79 20.07
C THR A 33 -2.86 13.26 19.76
N PHE A 34 -3.31 14.04 20.73
CA PHE A 34 -3.46 15.48 20.60
C PHE A 34 -3.05 16.24 21.88
N CYS A 35 -2.51 17.45 21.72
CA CYS A 35 -2.16 18.34 22.82
C CYS A 35 -3.21 19.43 22.98
N THR A 36 -3.83 19.51 24.17
CA THR A 36 -4.84 20.55 24.48
C THR A 36 -4.24 21.95 24.62
N SER A 37 -2.94 22.10 24.86
CA SER A 37 -2.29 23.42 25.03
C SER A 37 -1.84 24.07 23.72
N CYS A 38 -1.24 23.30 22.81
CA CYS A 38 -0.60 23.87 21.60
C CYS A 38 -1.19 23.33 20.29
N GLY A 39 -2.16 22.41 20.35
CA GLY A 39 -2.83 21.87 19.17
C GLY A 39 -2.02 20.84 18.38
N TYR A 40 -0.87 20.38 18.88
CA TYR A 40 -0.11 19.28 18.26
C TYR A 40 -1.01 18.05 18.09
N ARG A 41 -0.89 17.37 16.94
CA ARG A 41 -1.63 16.14 16.61
C ARG A 41 -0.69 15.12 15.98
N HIS A 42 -0.84 13.86 16.36
CA HIS A 42 -0.14 12.74 15.76
C HIS A 42 -1.10 11.54 15.72
N ASN A 43 -1.20 10.88 14.57
CA ASN A 43 -1.97 9.66 14.42
C ASN A 43 -1.05 8.56 13.93
N ASP A 44 -1.24 7.37 14.47
CA ASP A 44 -0.47 6.19 14.10
C ASP A 44 -1.38 4.95 14.06
N VAL A 45 -0.93 3.93 13.34
CA VAL A 45 -1.64 2.69 13.11
C VAL A 45 -0.71 1.53 13.39
N ILE A 46 -1.10 0.66 14.31
CA ILE A 46 -0.30 -0.51 14.70
C ILE A 46 -1.10 -1.77 14.38
N LEU A 47 -0.54 -2.67 13.56
CA LEU A 47 -1.14 -3.98 13.30
C LEU A 47 -0.92 -4.89 14.52
N VAL A 48 -2.01 -5.43 15.07
CA VAL A 48 -1.96 -6.38 16.20
C VAL A 48 -1.74 -7.79 15.67
N ASP A 49 -2.45 -8.13 14.61
CA ASP A 49 -2.33 -9.44 13.97
C ASP A 49 -1.18 -9.43 12.97
N GLN A 50 -0.15 -10.25 13.21
CA GLN A 50 0.79 -10.66 12.18
C GLN A 50 0.38 -12.02 11.63
N LYS A 51 0.23 -12.10 10.31
CA LYS A 51 0.01 -13.36 9.59
C LYS A 51 1.32 -13.84 9.01
N ASP A 52 1.45 -15.16 8.89
CA ASP A 52 2.57 -15.77 8.19
C ASP A 52 2.62 -15.30 6.72
N PRO A 53 3.82 -15.15 6.14
CA PRO A 53 3.95 -14.77 4.74
C PRO A 53 3.30 -15.82 3.84
N VAL A 54 2.51 -15.36 2.88
CA VAL A 54 1.82 -16.22 1.91
C VAL A 54 2.24 -15.89 0.49
N LYS A 55 2.28 -16.90 -0.38
CA LYS A 55 2.41 -16.74 -1.83
C LYS A 55 1.07 -17.10 -2.46
N ILE A 56 0.52 -16.17 -3.24
CA ILE A 56 -0.72 -16.35 -3.99
C ILE A 56 -0.38 -16.32 -5.48
N THR A 57 -0.91 -17.28 -6.24
CA THR A 57 -0.79 -17.32 -7.70
C THR A 57 -2.18 -17.38 -8.29
N PHE A 58 -2.46 -16.47 -9.22
CA PHE A 58 -3.74 -16.32 -9.89
C PHE A 58 -3.52 -16.25 -11.39
N VAL A 59 -4.25 -17.05 -12.16
CA VAL A 59 -4.20 -17.07 -13.63
C VAL A 59 -5.48 -16.42 -14.13
N ALA A 60 -5.37 -15.22 -14.69
CA ALA A 60 -6.49 -14.53 -15.32
C ALA A 60 -6.73 -15.13 -16.72
N SER A 61 -7.99 -15.45 -17.02
CA SER A 61 -8.39 -16.14 -18.25
C SER A 61 -9.54 -15.48 -19.01
N GLY A 62 -10.25 -14.53 -18.38
CA GLY A 62 -11.33 -13.78 -19.04
C GLY A 62 -11.62 -12.43 -18.40
N GLU A 63 -12.54 -11.67 -18.99
CA GLU A 63 -12.87 -10.32 -18.54
C GLU A 63 -13.43 -10.26 -17.11
N GLU A 64 -14.16 -11.27 -16.67
CA GLU A 64 -14.69 -11.31 -15.30
C GLU A 64 -13.57 -11.35 -14.24
N ASP A 65 -12.40 -11.86 -14.59
CA ASP A 65 -11.24 -11.91 -13.70
C ASP A 65 -10.69 -10.51 -13.38
N LEU A 66 -10.99 -9.51 -14.22
CA LEU A 66 -10.63 -8.11 -13.96
C LEU A 66 -11.22 -7.58 -12.65
N LYS A 67 -12.35 -8.16 -12.20
CA LYS A 67 -13.06 -7.79 -10.97
C LYS A 67 -12.49 -8.48 -9.73
N VAL A 68 -11.65 -9.50 -9.87
CA VAL A 68 -11.08 -10.26 -8.74
C VAL A 68 -10.29 -9.32 -7.85
N ARG A 69 -10.54 -9.39 -6.53
CA ARG A 69 -9.94 -8.49 -5.54
C ARG A 69 -8.46 -8.81 -5.37
N VAL A 70 -7.65 -7.75 -5.36
CA VAL A 70 -6.22 -7.81 -5.07
C VAL A 70 -5.98 -7.02 -3.81
N ILE A 71 -5.50 -7.70 -2.77
CA ILE A 71 -5.05 -7.09 -1.53
C ILE A 71 -3.54 -7.29 -1.43
N ARG A 72 -2.80 -6.20 -1.37
CA ARG A 72 -1.33 -6.21 -1.28
C ARG A 72 -0.90 -5.52 0.01
N SER A 73 -0.09 -6.23 0.79
CA SER A 73 0.68 -5.63 1.90
C SER A 73 1.84 -4.78 1.35
N SER A 74 2.23 -3.74 2.09
CA SER A 74 3.41 -2.91 1.79
C SER A 74 4.71 -3.72 1.71
N TYR A 75 4.77 -4.86 2.41
CA TYR A 75 5.91 -5.78 2.40
C TYR A 75 5.83 -6.87 1.32
N ALA A 76 4.68 -7.01 0.63
CA ALA A 76 4.50 -8.03 -0.39
C ALA A 76 5.05 -7.55 -1.74
N SER A 77 5.60 -8.49 -2.50
CA SER A 77 5.98 -8.28 -3.88
C SER A 77 4.87 -8.72 -4.85
N ILE A 78 4.83 -8.10 -6.02
CA ILE A 78 3.96 -8.52 -7.14
C ILE A 78 4.85 -8.91 -8.31
N ARG A 79 4.49 -10.01 -8.98
CA ARG A 79 5.13 -10.49 -10.19
C ARG A 79 4.05 -10.77 -11.24
N ILE A 80 4.26 -10.27 -12.45
CA ILE A 80 3.44 -10.62 -13.63
C ILE A 80 4.43 -11.10 -14.70
N PRO A 81 4.76 -12.41 -14.71
CA PRO A 81 5.83 -12.97 -15.53
C PRO A 81 5.65 -12.70 -17.03
N GLU A 82 4.42 -12.75 -17.53
CA GLU A 82 4.05 -12.62 -18.94
C GLU A 82 4.49 -11.28 -19.53
N ILE A 83 4.50 -10.22 -18.71
CA ILE A 83 4.90 -8.86 -19.10
C ILE A 83 6.21 -8.43 -18.42
N GLY A 84 6.91 -9.35 -17.78
CA GLY A 84 8.20 -9.10 -17.11
C GLY A 84 8.11 -8.09 -15.95
N VAL A 85 6.95 -7.93 -15.32
CA VAL A 85 6.75 -6.94 -14.26
C VAL A 85 7.10 -7.50 -12.90
N SER A 86 7.87 -6.73 -12.16
CA SER A 86 8.30 -7.00 -10.79
C SER A 86 8.11 -5.74 -9.96
N ILE A 87 7.20 -5.78 -8.99
CA ILE A 87 7.02 -4.71 -8.01
C ILE A 87 7.50 -5.22 -6.67
N ASP A 88 8.62 -4.68 -6.20
CA ASP A 88 9.20 -5.02 -4.92
C ASP A 88 8.67 -4.11 -3.80
N PRO A 89 8.70 -4.58 -2.54
CA PRO A 89 8.40 -3.71 -1.40
C PRO A 89 9.46 -2.62 -1.28
N VAL A 90 9.02 -1.41 -0.93
CA VAL A 90 9.89 -0.26 -0.62
C VAL A 90 9.49 0.31 0.73
N THR A 91 10.40 0.99 1.42
CA THR A 91 10.19 1.48 2.79
C THR A 91 9.00 2.43 2.92
N SER A 92 8.72 3.19 1.87
CA SER A 92 7.55 4.08 1.74
C SER A 92 6.38 3.43 0.98
N GLY A 93 6.41 2.12 0.78
CA GLY A 93 5.42 1.39 0.01
C GLY A 93 4.09 1.33 0.75
N GLU A 94 3.00 1.61 0.05
CA GLU A 94 1.65 1.55 0.61
C GLU A 94 1.04 0.15 0.43
N SER A 95 0.30 -0.30 1.45
CA SER A 95 -0.65 -1.40 1.27
C SER A 95 -1.85 -0.90 0.48
N PHE A 96 -2.47 -1.75 -0.34
CA PHE A 96 -3.67 -1.35 -1.06
C PHE A 96 -4.67 -2.49 -1.23
N VAL A 97 -5.92 -2.08 -1.43
CA VAL A 97 -7.04 -2.97 -1.76
C VAL A 97 -7.61 -2.51 -3.09
N SER A 98 -7.56 -3.37 -4.10
CA SER A 98 -7.97 -3.07 -5.47
C SER A 98 -8.57 -4.31 -6.14
N ASN A 99 -8.57 -4.36 -7.47
CA ASN A 99 -8.89 -5.50 -8.30
C ASN A 99 -7.78 -5.72 -9.35
N VAL A 100 -7.91 -6.76 -10.16
CA VAL A 100 -6.93 -7.08 -11.22
C VAL A 100 -6.80 -5.92 -12.21
N GLU A 101 -7.90 -5.33 -12.67
CA GLU A 101 -7.87 -4.15 -13.56
C GLU A 101 -7.12 -2.97 -12.94
N GLY A 102 -7.42 -2.63 -11.69
CA GLY A 102 -6.78 -1.53 -10.97
C GLY A 102 -5.29 -1.79 -10.73
N LEU A 103 -4.88 -3.05 -10.56
CA LEU A 103 -3.47 -3.43 -10.53
C LEU A 103 -2.81 -3.21 -11.89
N LEU A 104 -3.41 -3.69 -12.98
CA LEU A 104 -2.89 -3.51 -14.34
C LEU A 104 -2.76 -2.03 -14.71
N PHE A 105 -3.76 -1.21 -14.35
CA PHE A 105 -3.72 0.24 -14.58
C PHE A 105 -2.57 0.92 -13.81
N ARG A 106 -2.29 0.48 -12.58
CA ARG A 106 -1.11 0.95 -11.82
C ARG A 106 0.19 0.60 -12.54
N VAL A 107 0.30 -0.62 -13.08
CA VAL A 107 1.48 -1.05 -13.86
C VAL A 107 1.65 -0.18 -15.11
N ILE A 108 0.58 0.06 -15.88
CA ILE A 108 0.60 0.91 -17.07
C ILE A 108 1.09 2.31 -16.72
N ASN A 109 0.59 2.91 -15.63
CA ASN A 109 1.01 4.24 -15.20
C ASN A 109 2.51 4.31 -14.86
N ILE A 110 3.04 3.30 -14.16
CA ILE A 110 4.47 3.23 -13.81
C ILE A 110 5.31 3.07 -15.07
N MET A 111 4.93 2.15 -15.97
CA MET A 111 5.61 1.98 -17.26
C MET A 111 5.60 3.25 -18.10
N SER A 112 4.48 3.98 -18.08
CA SER A 112 4.34 5.24 -18.81
C SER A 112 5.19 6.36 -18.22
N GLN A 113 5.45 6.34 -16.91
CA GLN A 113 6.42 7.22 -16.25
C GLN A 113 7.85 6.85 -16.68
N LEU A 114 8.22 5.57 -16.59
CA LEU A 114 9.54 5.08 -17.00
C LEU A 114 9.86 5.42 -18.47
N LEU A 115 8.87 5.34 -19.36
CA LEU A 115 9.01 5.75 -20.76
C LEU A 115 9.40 7.21 -20.95
N ARG A 116 9.01 8.10 -20.03
CA ARG A 116 9.37 9.52 -20.06
C ARG A 116 10.75 9.75 -19.50
N ASP A 117 11.12 8.99 -18.46
CA ASP A 117 12.34 9.20 -17.70
C ASP A 117 13.57 8.51 -18.33
N SER A 118 13.36 7.39 -19.03
CA SER A 118 14.41 6.55 -19.64
C SER A 118 14.08 6.19 -21.11
N PRO A 119 14.37 7.09 -22.07
CA PRO A 119 14.09 6.85 -23.49
C PRO A 119 14.89 5.67 -24.09
N GLU A 120 16.00 5.27 -23.48
CA GLU A 120 16.83 4.13 -23.89
C GLU A 120 16.10 2.78 -23.83
N ASN A 121 15.10 2.63 -22.95
CA ASN A 121 14.34 1.39 -22.77
C ASN A 121 12.97 1.43 -23.47
N ARG A 122 12.78 2.39 -24.40
CA ARG A 122 11.46 2.69 -24.97
C ARG A 122 10.80 1.51 -25.67
N GLU A 123 11.54 0.80 -26.52
CA GLU A 123 10.99 -0.33 -27.29
C GLU A 123 10.50 -1.44 -26.38
N GLU A 124 11.31 -1.84 -25.40
CA GLU A 124 10.98 -2.88 -24.43
C GLU A 124 9.72 -2.51 -23.61
N ILE A 125 9.62 -1.27 -23.14
CA ILE A 125 8.45 -0.86 -22.35
C ILE A 125 7.18 -0.83 -23.21
N LEU A 126 7.28 -0.41 -24.48
CA LEU A 126 6.13 -0.43 -25.40
C LEU A 126 5.67 -1.85 -25.73
N GLU A 127 6.58 -2.82 -25.87
CA GLU A 127 6.21 -4.23 -26.05
C GLU A 127 5.44 -4.77 -24.84
N ARG A 128 5.91 -4.45 -23.63
CA ARG A 128 5.23 -4.85 -22.40
C ARG A 128 3.85 -4.23 -22.25
N LEU A 129 3.67 -2.97 -22.64
CA LEU A 129 2.38 -2.29 -22.61
C LEU A 129 1.37 -2.92 -23.59
N LYS A 130 1.80 -3.30 -24.79
CA LYS A 130 0.94 -3.98 -25.80
C LYS A 130 0.37 -5.32 -25.31
N MET A 131 1.03 -5.97 -24.36
CA MET A 131 0.55 -7.22 -23.78
C MET A 131 -0.57 -7.03 -22.75
N ILE A 132 -0.75 -5.81 -22.22
CA ILE A 132 -1.79 -5.49 -21.24
C ILE A 132 -3.08 -5.01 -21.93
N GLY A 133 -2.96 -4.39 -23.11
CA GLY A 133 -4.06 -3.83 -23.90
C GLY A 133 -3.61 -2.66 -24.75
#